data_AF-A0AAV2Z4Y5-F1
#
_entry.id   AF-A0AAV2Z4Y5-F1
#
_cell.length_a   1.000
_cell.length_b   1.000
_cell.length_c   1.000
_cell.angle_alpha   90.00
_cell.angle_beta   90.00
_cell.angle_gamma   90.00
#
_symmetry.space_group_name_H-M   'P 1'
#
loop_
_entity.id
_entity.type
_entity.pdbx_description
1 polymer ?
#
loop_
_entity_poly.entity_id
_entity_poly.type
_entity_poly.pdbx_seq_one_letter_code
_entity_poly.pdbx_strand_id
1 'polypeptide(L)'
;MSARPSGNAAASADPFYVFKDELEGKVTAVHQQYAKWKSVLDAQDSASAKDLPALTTQIETSVAAAEKSLKFLEQTIVVVEANRAKFEHIDNAEISSRKAFVSSTRMELLSVSSELQSDAVKTRIRREEQKMLKPLSQRPTQPTLPKEDSNARFLGDELQRQQQIQKEQDQGLEELSKSAANLNHIAVEINSEIKSQNHMLDEMSTDVDEAHERMNFVMEKMSDLLKTKDKCQLGLILFLSFVLVVMIFLVIYT
;
A
#
# COMPACT_ATOMS: atom_id res chain seq x y z
N MET A 1 12.13 30.34 -17.65
CA MET A 1 10.81 29.71 -17.90
C MET A 1 11.08 28.35 -18.53
N SER A 2 11.09 27.29 -17.71
CA SER A 2 11.35 25.92 -18.18
C SER A 2 10.02 25.20 -18.29
N ALA A 3 9.63 24.84 -19.51
CA ALA A 3 8.44 24.08 -19.79
C ALA A 3 8.59 22.65 -19.24
N ARG A 4 7.61 22.22 -18.45
CA ARG A 4 7.43 20.84 -17.98
C ARG A 4 6.78 20.04 -19.12
N PRO A 5 7.22 18.81 -19.45
CA PRO A 5 6.68 18.07 -20.57
C PRO A 5 5.28 17.54 -20.24
N SER A 6 4.40 17.60 -21.23
CA SER A 6 2.99 17.24 -21.22
C SER A 6 2.77 15.72 -21.13
N GLY A 7 2.91 15.16 -19.93
CA GLY A 7 2.55 13.76 -19.63
C GLY A 7 1.16 13.57 -18.99
N ASN A 8 0.46 14.64 -18.63
CA ASN A 8 -0.65 14.59 -17.66
C ASN A 8 -2.08 14.69 -18.23
N ALA A 9 -2.27 14.77 -19.55
CA ALA A 9 -3.61 15.02 -20.10
C ALA A 9 -4.51 13.77 -20.18
N ALA A 10 -3.92 12.57 -20.25
CA ALA A 10 -4.68 11.31 -20.29
C ALA A 10 -5.09 10.82 -18.88
N ALA A 11 -4.23 11.01 -17.88
CA ALA A 11 -4.52 10.66 -16.48
C ALA A 11 -5.66 11.50 -15.86
N SER A 12 -5.93 12.70 -16.38
CA SER A 12 -7.00 13.58 -15.89
C SER A 12 -8.42 13.17 -16.30
N ALA A 13 -8.60 12.16 -17.17
CA ALA A 13 -9.91 11.75 -17.69
C ALA A 13 -10.40 10.40 -17.16
N ASP A 14 -9.52 9.58 -16.58
CA ASP A 14 -9.90 8.27 -16.05
C ASP A 14 -10.30 8.38 -14.56
N PRO A 15 -11.57 8.09 -14.21
CA PRO A 15 -12.02 8.10 -12.82
C PRO A 15 -11.20 7.21 -11.89
N PHE A 16 -10.58 6.13 -12.41
CA PHE A 16 -9.76 5.21 -11.62
C PHE A 16 -8.68 5.94 -10.83
N TYR A 17 -7.96 6.88 -11.45
CA TYR A 17 -6.85 7.57 -10.79
C TYR A 17 -7.31 8.55 -9.71
N VAL A 18 -8.49 9.16 -9.86
CA VAL A 18 -9.10 10.01 -8.83
C VAL A 18 -9.42 9.18 -7.58
N PHE A 19 -10.01 8.00 -7.76
CA PHE A 19 -10.33 7.09 -6.65
C PHE A 19 -9.07 6.43 -6.08
N LYS A 20 -8.04 6.20 -6.90
CA LYS A 20 -6.72 5.75 -6.45
C LYS A 20 -6.10 6.77 -5.50
N ASP A 21 -6.06 8.05 -5.88
CA ASP A 21 -5.50 9.10 -5.04
C ASP A 21 -6.27 9.25 -3.71
N GLU A 22 -7.60 9.14 -3.76
CA GLU A 22 -8.44 9.12 -2.55
C GLU A 22 -8.10 7.93 -1.64
N LEU A 23 -7.94 6.74 -2.22
CA LEU A 23 -7.56 5.54 -1.47
C LEU A 23 -6.16 5.66 -0.86
N GLU A 24 -5.19 6.18 -1.61
CA GLU A 24 -3.82 6.41 -1.10
C GLU A 24 -3.83 7.39 0.09
N GLY A 25 -4.69 8.40 0.05
CA GLY A 25 -4.93 9.29 1.19
C GLY A 25 -5.46 8.55 2.42
N LYS A 26 -6.44 7.64 2.23
CA LYS A 26 -6.99 6.80 3.32
C LYS A 26 -5.96 5.84 3.89
N VAL A 27 -5.18 5.17 3.04
CA VAL A 27 -4.10 4.25 3.43
C VAL A 27 -3.01 4.99 4.20
N THR A 28 -2.65 6.20 3.76
CA THR A 28 -1.71 7.05 4.48
C THR A 28 -2.22 7.38 5.89
N ALA A 29 -3.51 7.69 6.04
CA ALA A 29 -4.11 7.93 7.35
C ALA A 29 -4.08 6.67 8.24
N VAL A 30 -4.36 5.49 7.67
CA VAL A 30 -4.21 4.20 8.37
C VAL A 30 -2.79 4.03 8.89
N HIS A 31 -1.76 4.28 8.07
CA HIS A 31 -0.36 4.15 8.49
C HIS A 31 0.02 5.10 9.60
N GLN A 32 -0.44 6.36 9.53
CA GLN A 32 -0.17 7.34 10.57
C GLN A 32 -0.78 6.92 11.91
N GLN A 33 -2.04 6.47 11.89
CA GLN A 33 -2.72 5.98 13.09
C GLN A 33 -2.06 4.71 13.63
N TYR A 34 -1.70 3.77 12.74
CA TYR A 34 -1.02 2.54 13.09
C TYR A 34 0.38 2.78 13.68
N ALA A 35 1.17 3.69 13.12
CA ALA A 35 2.47 4.07 13.69
C ALA A 35 2.32 4.65 15.12
N LYS A 36 1.33 5.51 15.34
CA LYS A 36 1.01 6.02 16.68
C LYS A 36 0.61 4.89 17.62
N TRP A 37 -0.31 4.02 17.20
CA TRP A 37 -0.76 2.87 17.99
C TRP A 37 0.38 1.91 18.32
N LYS A 38 1.27 1.61 17.37
CA LYS A 38 2.43 0.74 17.57
C LYS A 38 3.41 1.34 18.58
N SER A 39 3.64 2.66 18.52
CA SER A 39 4.47 3.35 19.51
C SER A 39 3.89 3.26 20.94
N VAL A 40 2.56 3.29 21.08
CA VAL A 40 1.88 3.14 22.39
C VAL A 40 1.92 1.68 22.86
N LEU A 41 1.80 0.73 21.94
CA LEU A 41 1.89 -0.70 22.24
C LEU A 41 3.28 -1.08 22.76
N ASP A 42 4.34 -0.55 22.13
CA ASP A 42 5.73 -0.81 22.50
C ASP A 42 6.16 -0.05 23.77
N ALA A 43 5.59 1.13 24.01
CA ALA A 43 5.80 1.93 25.23
C ALA A 43 5.04 1.32 26.43
N GLN A 44 5.57 0.21 26.91
CA GLN A 44 5.00 -0.74 27.86
C GLN A 44 4.39 -0.17 29.16
N ASP A 45 4.81 1.04 29.56
CA ASP A 45 4.38 1.80 30.75
C ASP A 45 4.25 3.32 30.46
N SER A 46 3.45 3.69 29.45
CA SER A 46 3.13 5.10 29.17
C SER A 46 1.73 5.48 29.67
N ALA A 47 1.55 6.73 30.11
CA ALA A 47 0.22 7.31 30.36
C ALA A 47 -0.70 7.21 29.12
N SER A 48 -0.10 7.14 27.92
CA SER A 48 -0.78 6.95 26.63
C SER A 48 -1.32 5.53 26.41
N ALA A 49 -0.95 4.54 27.23
CA ALA A 49 -1.50 3.19 27.14
C ALA A 49 -3.02 3.15 27.35
N LYS A 50 -3.56 4.18 28.02
CA LYS A 50 -5.01 4.39 28.20
C LYS A 50 -5.75 4.67 26.88
N ASP A 51 -5.06 5.20 25.88
CA ASP A 51 -5.65 5.55 24.59
C ASP A 51 -5.64 4.36 23.61
N LEU A 52 -4.99 3.24 23.97
CA LEU A 52 -4.81 2.07 23.11
C LEU A 52 -6.15 1.47 22.60
N PRO A 53 -7.21 1.32 23.42
CA PRO A 53 -8.50 0.83 22.93
C PRO A 53 -9.11 1.78 21.89
N ALA A 54 -9.12 3.10 22.17
CA ALA A 54 -9.68 4.10 21.28
C ALA A 54 -8.90 4.18 19.95
N LEU A 55 -7.57 4.09 20.01
CA LEU A 55 -6.71 4.04 18.82
C LEU A 55 -6.96 2.78 17.99
N THR A 56 -7.23 1.64 18.64
CA THR A 56 -7.55 0.38 17.95
C THR A 56 -8.83 0.54 17.14
N THR A 57 -9.93 1.00 17.76
CA THR A 57 -11.21 1.25 17.06
C THR A 57 -11.07 2.28 15.94
N GLN A 58 -10.23 3.30 16.13
CA GLN A 58 -9.97 4.32 15.11
C GLN A 58 -9.28 3.75 13.86
N ILE A 59 -8.26 2.91 14.05
CA ILE A 59 -7.57 2.25 12.93
C ILE A 59 -8.53 1.30 12.23
N GLU A 60 -9.33 0.51 12.95
CA GLU A 60 -10.30 -0.41 12.35
C GLU A 60 -11.33 0.31 11.49
N THR A 61 -11.86 1.44 11.97
CA THR A 61 -12.79 2.27 11.19
C THR A 61 -12.12 2.79 9.91
N SER A 62 -10.87 3.22 10.01
CA SER A 62 -10.10 3.75 8.87
C SER A 62 -9.75 2.65 7.86
N VAL A 63 -9.37 1.45 8.34
CA VAL A 63 -9.13 0.25 7.52
C VAL A 63 -10.42 -0.15 6.78
N ALA A 64 -11.56 -0.24 7.47
CA ALA A 64 -12.84 -0.58 6.84
C ALA A 64 -13.25 0.43 5.76
N ALA A 65 -12.98 1.73 5.98
CA ALA A 65 -13.23 2.77 4.98
C ALA A 65 -12.31 2.62 3.76
N ALA A 66 -11.03 2.29 3.96
CA ALA A 66 -10.08 2.02 2.88
C ALA A 66 -10.45 0.75 2.09
N GLU A 67 -10.81 -0.33 2.76
CA GLU A 67 -11.27 -1.58 2.14
C GLU A 67 -12.49 -1.36 1.25
N LYS A 68 -13.46 -0.53 1.68
CA LYS A 68 -14.62 -0.19 0.85
C LYS A 68 -14.23 0.53 -0.44
N SER A 69 -13.29 1.48 -0.36
CA SER A 69 -12.76 2.18 -1.54
C SER A 69 -11.96 1.24 -2.44
N LEU A 70 -11.17 0.34 -1.86
CA LEU A 70 -10.42 -0.66 -2.60
C LEU A 70 -11.34 -1.63 -3.38
N LYS A 71 -12.42 -2.11 -2.74
CA LYS A 71 -13.45 -2.93 -3.41
C LYS A 71 -14.10 -2.24 -4.59
N PHE A 72 -14.28 -0.93 -4.51
CA PHE A 72 -14.80 -0.16 -5.64
C PHE A 72 -13.81 -0.17 -6.81
N LEU A 73 -12.51 0.10 -6.55
CA LEU A 73 -11.47 0.04 -7.58
C LEU A 73 -11.38 -1.36 -8.21
N GLU A 74 -11.44 -2.42 -7.43
CA GLU A 74 -11.49 -3.81 -7.91
C GLU A 74 -12.65 -4.04 -8.88
N GLN A 75 -13.86 -3.59 -8.52
CA GLN A 75 -15.02 -3.69 -9.39
C GLN A 75 -14.82 -2.93 -10.71
N THR A 76 -14.18 -1.76 -10.67
CA THR A 76 -13.88 -1.01 -11.91
C THR A 76 -12.95 -1.79 -12.83
N ILE A 77 -11.94 -2.48 -12.29
CA ILE A 77 -11.02 -3.32 -13.07
C ILE A 77 -11.79 -4.47 -13.72
N VAL A 78 -12.64 -5.17 -12.96
CA VAL A 78 -13.48 -6.27 -13.47
C VAL A 78 -14.39 -5.79 -14.61
N VAL A 79 -14.98 -4.59 -14.49
CA VAL A 79 -15.84 -4.01 -15.52
C VAL A 79 -15.05 -3.69 -16.80
N VAL A 80 -13.84 -3.14 -16.66
CA VAL A 80 -12.94 -2.83 -17.77
C VAL A 80 -12.48 -4.12 -18.47
N GLU A 81 -12.14 -5.16 -17.71
CA GLU A 81 -11.78 -6.48 -18.24
C GLU A 81 -12.93 -7.15 -18.98
N ALA A 82 -14.14 -7.10 -18.43
CA ALA A 82 -15.31 -7.68 -19.09
C ALA A 82 -15.71 -6.94 -20.38
N ASN A 83 -15.27 -5.69 -20.55
CA ASN A 83 -15.67 -4.83 -21.67
C ASN A 83 -14.47 -4.21 -22.41
N ARG A 84 -13.39 -4.99 -22.67
CA ARG A 84 -12.15 -4.47 -23.31
C ARG A 84 -12.39 -3.60 -24.55
N ALA A 85 -13.34 -3.99 -25.42
CA ALA A 85 -13.67 -3.25 -26.64
C ALA A 85 -14.23 -1.83 -26.40
N LYS A 86 -14.78 -1.53 -25.22
CA LYS A 86 -15.24 -0.17 -24.85
C LYS A 86 -14.12 0.67 -24.23
N PHE A 87 -13.02 0.03 -23.83
CA PHE A 87 -11.91 0.64 -23.11
C PHE A 87 -10.57 0.40 -23.85
N GLU A 88 -10.55 0.62 -25.16
CA GLU A 88 -9.39 0.37 -26.02
C GLU A 88 -8.15 1.20 -25.63
N HIS A 89 -8.33 2.31 -24.93
CA HIS A 89 -7.26 3.17 -24.43
C HIS A 89 -6.57 2.63 -23.17
N ILE A 90 -7.13 1.59 -22.54
CA ILE A 90 -6.55 0.93 -21.37
C ILE A 90 -5.88 -0.35 -21.87
N ASP A 91 -4.56 -0.37 -21.96
CA ASP A 91 -3.82 -1.56 -22.41
C ASP A 91 -3.68 -2.61 -21.29
N ASN A 92 -3.07 -3.76 -21.61
CA ASN A 92 -2.87 -4.84 -20.64
C ASN A 92 -1.85 -4.47 -19.56
N ALA A 93 -0.86 -3.64 -19.89
CA ALA A 93 0.12 -3.14 -18.93
C ALA A 93 -0.54 -2.25 -17.87
N GLU A 94 -1.46 -1.40 -18.28
CA GLU A 94 -2.26 -0.55 -17.42
C GLU A 94 -3.17 -1.39 -16.52
N ILE A 95 -3.88 -2.40 -17.04
CA ILE A 95 -4.68 -3.32 -16.21
C ILE A 95 -3.79 -4.04 -15.18
N SER A 96 -2.62 -4.52 -15.61
CA SER A 96 -1.65 -5.19 -14.73
C SER A 96 -1.22 -4.27 -13.60
N SER A 97 -0.89 -3.01 -13.90
CA SER A 97 -0.54 -1.98 -12.93
C SER A 97 -1.66 -1.73 -11.92
N ARG A 98 -2.91 -1.62 -12.39
CA ARG A 98 -4.09 -1.44 -11.52
C ARG A 98 -4.30 -2.62 -10.58
N LYS A 99 -4.18 -3.85 -11.10
CA LYS A 99 -4.28 -5.08 -10.31
C LYS A 99 -3.17 -5.21 -9.27
N ALA A 100 -1.93 -4.88 -9.66
CA ALA A 100 -0.79 -4.89 -8.76
C ALA A 100 -0.98 -3.88 -7.61
N PHE A 101 -1.42 -2.65 -7.93
CA PHE A 101 -1.72 -1.62 -6.93
C PHE A 101 -2.80 -2.09 -5.94
N VAL A 102 -3.92 -2.62 -6.46
CA VAL A 102 -5.02 -3.13 -5.64
C VAL A 102 -4.54 -4.26 -4.72
N SER A 103 -3.82 -5.24 -5.26
CA SER A 103 -3.29 -6.38 -4.51
C SER A 103 -2.32 -5.95 -3.41
N SER A 104 -1.36 -5.07 -3.74
CA SER A 104 -0.41 -4.52 -2.76
C SER A 104 -1.12 -3.79 -1.63
N THR A 105 -2.07 -2.91 -1.97
CA THR A 105 -2.84 -2.14 -0.99
C THR A 105 -3.67 -3.07 -0.10
N ARG A 106 -4.26 -4.12 -0.67
CA ARG A 106 -5.00 -5.13 0.07
C ARG A 106 -4.12 -5.84 1.08
N MET A 107 -2.93 -6.30 0.67
CA MET A 107 -1.97 -6.98 1.55
C MET A 107 -1.54 -6.09 2.72
N GLU A 108 -1.31 -4.81 2.44
CA GLU A 108 -0.93 -3.82 3.46
C GLU A 108 -2.03 -3.63 4.53
N LEU A 109 -3.28 -3.42 4.09
CA LEU A 109 -4.43 -3.30 5.00
C LEU A 109 -4.64 -4.57 5.83
N LEU A 110 -4.46 -5.75 5.23
CA LEU A 110 -4.52 -7.03 5.94
C LEU A 110 -3.42 -7.16 6.98
N SER A 111 -2.18 -6.75 6.67
CA SER A 111 -1.07 -6.80 7.61
C SER A 111 -1.37 -5.96 8.85
N VAL A 112 -1.84 -4.72 8.66
CA VAL A 112 -2.25 -3.84 9.76
C VAL A 112 -3.35 -4.51 10.58
N SER A 113 -4.41 -4.99 9.93
CA SER A 113 -5.55 -5.61 10.62
C SER A 113 -5.16 -6.89 11.37
N SER A 114 -4.30 -7.74 10.80
CA SER A 114 -3.79 -8.95 11.47
C SER A 114 -3.00 -8.62 12.74
N GLU A 115 -2.23 -7.53 12.74
CA GLU A 115 -1.48 -7.11 13.93
C GLU A 115 -2.39 -6.58 15.03
N LEU A 116 -3.42 -5.80 14.69
CA LEU A 116 -4.45 -5.35 15.63
C LEU A 116 -5.14 -6.55 16.32
N GLN A 117 -5.29 -7.65 15.59
CA GLN A 117 -5.95 -8.86 16.07
C GLN A 117 -5.05 -9.81 16.87
N SER A 118 -3.76 -9.52 16.99
CA SER A 118 -2.80 -10.39 17.66
C SER A 118 -3.12 -10.57 19.16
N ASP A 119 -2.86 -11.78 19.68
CA ASP A 119 -3.14 -12.11 21.08
C ASP A 119 -2.36 -11.22 22.07
N ALA A 120 -1.18 -10.72 21.66
CA ALA A 120 -0.39 -9.77 22.42
C ALA A 120 -1.12 -8.43 22.62
N VAL A 121 -1.82 -7.95 21.59
CA VAL A 121 -2.64 -6.73 21.65
C VAL A 121 -3.86 -6.97 22.52
N LYS A 122 -4.58 -8.08 22.30
CA LYS A 122 -5.79 -8.42 23.07
C LYS A 122 -5.49 -8.56 24.56
N THR A 123 -4.38 -9.19 24.92
CA THR A 123 -3.94 -9.31 26.33
C THR A 123 -3.49 -7.97 26.92
N ARG A 124 -2.89 -7.09 26.13
CA ARG A 124 -2.53 -5.72 26.56
C ARG A 124 -3.75 -4.85 26.80
N ILE A 125 -4.69 -4.81 25.87
CA ILE A 125 -5.96 -4.07 25.99
C ILE A 125 -6.69 -4.52 27.27
N ARG A 126 -6.89 -5.83 27.46
CA ARG A 126 -7.52 -6.38 28.67
C ARG A 126 -6.79 -5.99 29.97
N ARG A 127 -5.45 -5.93 29.95
CA ARG A 127 -4.66 -5.54 31.13
C ARG A 127 -4.83 -4.05 31.46
N GLU A 128 -4.83 -3.19 30.45
CA GLU A 128 -5.03 -1.75 30.65
C GLU A 128 -6.47 -1.43 31.06
N GLU A 129 -7.45 -2.11 30.47
CA GLU A 129 -8.86 -2.04 30.89
C GLU A 129 -9.02 -2.46 32.36
N GLN A 130 -8.45 -3.60 32.77
CA GLN A 130 -8.47 -4.04 34.18
C GLN A 130 -7.82 -3.06 35.16
N LYS A 131 -6.82 -2.28 34.72
CA LYS A 131 -6.22 -1.21 35.54
C LYS A 131 -7.17 -0.02 35.68
N MET A 132 -7.91 0.34 34.62
CA MET A 132 -8.93 1.40 34.69
C MET A 132 -10.12 1.03 35.56
N LEU A 133 -10.52 -0.25 35.59
CA LEU A 133 -11.61 -0.76 36.43
C LEU A 133 -11.29 -0.83 37.94
N LYS A 134 -10.04 -0.58 38.37
CA LYS A 134 -9.67 -0.58 39.79
C LYS A 134 -9.46 0.84 40.34
N PRO A 135 -10.51 1.56 40.75
CA PRO A 135 -10.34 2.67 41.67
C PRO A 135 -10.14 2.11 43.09
N LEU A 136 -8.88 2.12 43.56
CA LEU A 136 -8.55 2.31 44.98
C LEU A 136 -9.02 1.25 46.03
N SER A 137 -8.84 -0.07 45.80
CA SER A 137 -8.95 -1.05 46.91
C SER A 137 -7.67 -1.16 47.79
N GLN A 138 -6.65 -0.33 47.56
CA GLN A 138 -5.46 -0.28 48.42
C GLN A 138 -5.50 0.91 49.37
N ARG A 139 -6.33 0.80 50.41
CA ARG A 139 -6.06 1.50 51.68
C ARG A 139 -6.06 0.45 52.79
N PRO A 140 -4.93 0.17 53.46
CA PRO A 140 -4.91 -0.80 54.54
C PRO A 140 -5.77 -0.29 55.70
N THR A 141 -6.78 -1.10 56.03
CA THR A 141 -7.43 -1.31 57.33
C THR A 141 -7.15 -0.30 58.45
N GLN A 142 -8.19 0.44 58.85
CA GLN A 142 -8.40 0.83 60.25
C GLN A 142 -9.80 0.34 60.68
N PRO A 143 -9.92 -0.46 61.75
CA PRO A 143 -11.20 -1.05 62.14
C PRO A 143 -11.93 -0.12 63.11
N THR A 144 -12.90 0.65 62.63
CA THR A 144 -13.91 1.26 63.51
C THR A 144 -15.27 1.44 62.81
N LEU A 145 -16.27 0.71 63.33
CA LEU A 145 -17.72 0.96 63.37
C LEU A 145 -18.61 0.46 62.21
N PRO A 146 -19.85 0.03 62.53
CA PRO A 146 -20.73 -0.73 61.63
C PRO A 146 -21.45 0.21 60.67
N LYS A 147 -21.03 0.21 59.41
CA LYS A 147 -21.75 0.79 58.27
C LYS A 147 -21.84 -0.25 57.15
N GLU A 148 -22.40 -1.42 57.47
CA GLU A 148 -22.43 -2.55 56.54
C GLU A 148 -23.42 -2.31 55.38
N ASP A 149 -24.56 -1.65 55.61
CA ASP A 149 -25.58 -1.45 54.57
C ASP A 149 -25.22 -0.41 53.49
N SER A 150 -24.55 0.69 53.86
CA SER A 150 -24.11 1.69 52.88
C SER A 150 -22.91 1.20 52.05
N ASN A 151 -22.03 0.40 52.66
CA ASN A 151 -20.90 -0.19 51.96
C ASN A 151 -21.36 -1.30 51.01
N ALA A 152 -22.31 -2.14 51.42
CA ALA A 152 -22.88 -3.19 50.57
C ALA A 152 -23.60 -2.64 49.33
N ARG A 153 -24.35 -1.54 49.47
CA ARG A 153 -24.99 -0.87 48.33
C ARG A 153 -23.98 -0.22 47.38
N PHE A 154 -22.95 0.42 47.92
CA PHE A 154 -21.87 1.00 47.11
C PHE A 154 -21.06 -0.08 46.37
N LEU A 155 -20.75 -1.20 47.02
CA LEU A 155 -20.11 -2.37 46.40
C LEU A 155 -20.99 -3.00 45.31
N GLY A 156 -22.30 -3.07 45.51
CA GLY A 156 -23.26 -3.57 44.53
C GLY A 156 -23.35 -2.68 43.28
N ASP A 157 -23.48 -1.37 43.46
CA ASP A 157 -23.50 -0.39 42.35
C ASP A 157 -22.16 -0.39 41.59
N GLU A 158 -21.03 -0.47 42.29
CA GLU A 158 -19.71 -0.52 41.65
C GLU A 158 -19.52 -1.83 40.87
N LEU A 159 -19.96 -2.97 41.41
CA LEU A 159 -19.91 -4.27 40.72
C LEU A 159 -20.80 -4.26 39.46
N GLN A 160 -21.99 -3.66 39.55
CA GLN A 160 -22.89 -3.53 38.40
C GLN A 160 -22.28 -2.61 37.33
N ARG A 161 -21.62 -1.52 37.73
CA ARG A 161 -20.91 -0.63 36.83
C ARG A 161 -19.71 -1.31 36.17
N GLN A 162 -18.98 -2.13 36.93
CA GLN A 162 -17.90 -2.97 36.40
C GLN A 162 -18.41 -4.01 35.39
N GLN A 163 -19.54 -4.66 35.66
CA GLN A 163 -20.17 -5.59 34.72
C GLN A 163 -20.65 -4.92 33.45
N GLN A 164 -21.18 -3.70 33.55
CA GLN A 164 -21.59 -2.90 32.39
C GLN A 164 -20.37 -2.59 31.50
N ILE A 165 -19.29 -2.09 32.10
CA ILE A 165 -18.04 -1.76 31.39
C ILE A 165 -17.43 -3.03 30.76
N GLN A 166 -17.42 -4.15 31.49
CA GLN A 166 -16.92 -5.43 30.98
C GLN A 166 -17.75 -5.93 29.78
N LYS A 167 -19.07 -5.73 29.79
CA LYS A 167 -19.95 -6.06 28.66
C LYS A 167 -19.69 -5.19 27.43
N GLU A 168 -19.49 -3.88 27.64
CA GLU A 168 -19.16 -2.95 26.56
C GLU A 168 -17.80 -3.30 25.92
N GLN A 169 -16.85 -3.78 26.72
CA GLN A 169 -15.54 -4.23 26.26
C GLN A 169 -15.60 -5.60 25.54
N ASP A 170 -16.40 -6.56 26.02
CA ASP A 170 -16.61 -7.84 25.35
C ASP A 170 -17.29 -7.67 23.98
N GLN A 171 -18.16 -6.67 23.83
CA GLN A 171 -18.74 -6.30 22.52
C GLN A 171 -17.68 -5.83 21.53
N GLY A 172 -16.71 -5.03 21.99
CA GLY A 172 -15.56 -4.63 21.16
C GLY A 172 -14.73 -5.85 20.72
N LEU A 173 -14.45 -6.79 21.62
CA LEU A 173 -13.72 -8.03 21.29
C LEU A 173 -14.49 -8.94 20.32
N GLU A 174 -15.82 -8.96 20.37
CA GLU A 174 -16.65 -9.69 19.40
C GLU A 174 -16.57 -9.03 18.01
N GLU A 175 -16.53 -7.70 17.95
CA GLU A 175 -16.30 -6.95 16.72
C GLU A 175 -14.89 -7.23 16.14
N LEU A 176 -13.86 -7.26 16.99
CA LEU A 176 -12.51 -7.72 16.61
C LEU A 176 -12.55 -9.13 16.00
N SER A 177 -13.32 -10.04 16.60
CA SER A 177 -13.46 -11.41 16.10
C SER A 177 -14.20 -11.49 14.76
N LYS A 178 -15.19 -10.61 14.51
CA LYS A 178 -15.87 -10.51 13.21
C LYS A 178 -14.92 -9.98 12.14
N SER A 179 -14.09 -9.00 12.48
CA SER A 179 -13.01 -8.53 11.61
C SER A 179 -12.03 -9.66 11.27
N ALA A 180 -11.65 -10.51 12.23
CA ALA A 180 -10.77 -11.65 11.98
C ALA A 180 -11.36 -12.69 11.00
N ALA A 181 -12.67 -12.94 11.05
CA ALA A 181 -13.36 -13.81 10.09
C ALA A 181 -13.34 -13.22 8.68
N ASN A 182 -13.51 -11.90 8.55
CA ASN A 182 -13.38 -11.20 7.28
C ASN A 182 -11.95 -11.26 6.73
N LEU A 183 -10.91 -11.13 7.57
CA LEU A 183 -9.52 -11.25 7.15
C LEU A 183 -9.21 -12.61 6.53
N ASN A 184 -9.72 -13.70 7.13
CA ASN A 184 -9.51 -15.05 6.58
C ASN A 184 -10.10 -15.18 5.17
N HIS A 185 -11.33 -14.69 4.96
CA HIS A 185 -11.96 -14.68 3.65
C HIS A 185 -11.16 -13.85 2.63
N ILE A 186 -10.69 -12.66 3.02
CA ILE A 186 -9.93 -11.77 2.13
C ILE A 186 -8.56 -12.40 1.79
N ALA A 187 -7.90 -13.06 2.75
CA ALA A 187 -6.62 -13.72 2.53
C ALA A 187 -6.70 -14.86 1.49
N VAL A 188 -7.79 -15.62 1.49
CA VAL A 188 -8.03 -16.67 0.47
C VAL A 188 -8.19 -16.06 -0.92
N GLU A 189 -8.92 -14.95 -1.02
CA GLU A 189 -9.17 -14.24 -2.28
C GLU A 189 -7.89 -13.65 -2.88
N ILE A 190 -6.99 -13.15 -2.03
CA ILE A 190 -5.65 -12.68 -2.45
C ILE A 190 -4.82 -13.82 -3.02
N ASN A 191 -4.82 -15.00 -2.38
CA ASN A 191 -4.04 -16.13 -2.88
C ASN A 191 -4.49 -16.59 -4.28
N SER A 192 -5.78 -16.48 -4.60
CA SER A 192 -6.26 -16.68 -5.97
C SER A 192 -5.84 -15.56 -6.92
N GLU A 193 -5.88 -14.30 -6.47
CA GLU A 193 -5.54 -13.14 -7.31
C GLU A 193 -4.03 -13.08 -7.61
N ILE A 194 -3.15 -13.41 -6.65
CA ILE A 194 -1.70 -13.51 -6.87
C ILE A 194 -1.37 -14.56 -7.94
N LYS A 195 -2.10 -15.68 -7.97
CA LYS A 195 -1.93 -16.70 -9.02
C LYS A 195 -2.36 -16.17 -10.39
N SER A 196 -3.43 -15.37 -10.44
CA SER A 196 -3.89 -14.68 -11.65
C SER A 196 -2.85 -13.65 -12.14
N GLN A 197 -2.23 -12.91 -11.21
CA GLN A 197 -1.20 -11.91 -11.54
C GLN A 197 0.11 -12.54 -12.02
N ASN A 198 0.50 -13.72 -11.52
CA ASN A 198 1.65 -14.45 -12.08
C ASN A 198 1.46 -14.82 -13.55
N HIS A 199 0.24 -15.11 -13.98
CA HIS A 199 -0.07 -15.36 -15.39
C HIS A 199 0.03 -14.09 -16.22
N MET A 200 -0.40 -12.94 -15.67
CA MET A 200 -0.35 -11.65 -16.37
C MET A 200 1.06 -11.06 -16.46
N LEU A 201 1.92 -11.34 -15.46
CA LEU A 201 3.34 -10.98 -15.49
C LEU A 201 4.12 -11.75 -16.58
N ASP A 202 3.73 -12.98 -16.89
CA ASP A 202 4.32 -13.78 -17.97
C ASP A 202 4.00 -13.17 -19.36
N GLU A 203 2.76 -12.69 -19.54
CA GLU A 203 2.36 -11.93 -20.74
C GLU A 203 3.12 -10.58 -20.83
N MET A 204 3.28 -9.87 -19.72
CA MET A 204 4.07 -8.62 -19.70
C MET A 204 5.55 -8.85 -19.97
N SER A 205 6.14 -9.94 -19.46
CA SER A 205 7.52 -10.32 -19.79
C SER A 205 7.67 -10.58 -21.28
N THR A 206 6.69 -11.27 -21.87
CA THR A 206 6.66 -11.55 -23.31
C THR A 206 6.59 -10.27 -24.13
N ASP A 207 5.75 -9.30 -23.74
CA ASP A 207 5.65 -8.00 -24.43
C ASP A 207 6.92 -7.14 -24.26
N VAL A 208 7.57 -7.20 -23.09
CA VAL A 208 8.86 -6.51 -22.84
C VAL A 208 9.99 -7.13 -23.65
N ASP A 209 10.02 -8.46 -23.75
CA ASP A 209 10.98 -9.20 -24.56
C ASP A 209 10.79 -8.86 -26.06
N GLU A 210 9.55 -8.77 -26.54
CA GLU A 210 9.23 -8.34 -27.90
C GLU A 210 9.64 -6.88 -28.16
N ALA A 211 9.37 -5.97 -27.21
CA ALA A 211 9.81 -4.57 -27.32
C ALA A 211 11.34 -4.45 -27.31
N HIS A 212 12.04 -5.28 -26.52
CA HIS A 212 13.49 -5.33 -26.46
C HIS A 212 14.08 -5.85 -27.78
N GLU A 213 13.48 -6.88 -28.37
CA GLU A 213 13.88 -7.41 -29.68
C GLU A 213 13.71 -6.37 -30.80
N ARG A 214 12.58 -5.64 -30.81
CA ARG A 214 12.34 -4.53 -31.73
C ARG A 214 13.35 -3.39 -31.54
N MET A 215 13.70 -3.07 -30.29
CA MET A 215 14.71 -2.04 -29.99
C MET A 215 16.11 -2.47 -30.45
N ASN A 216 16.50 -3.73 -30.21
CA ASN A 216 17.76 -4.30 -30.69
C ASN A 216 17.85 -4.29 -32.21
N PHE A 217 16.76 -4.62 -32.91
CA PHE A 217 16.67 -4.52 -34.37
C PHE A 217 16.86 -3.08 -34.89
N VAL A 218 16.26 -2.10 -34.21
CA VAL A 218 16.44 -0.68 -34.56
C VAL A 218 17.89 -0.23 -34.31
N MET A 219 18.50 -0.66 -33.22
CA MET A 219 19.89 -0.36 -32.88
C MET A 219 20.88 -1.00 -33.87
N GLU A 220 20.59 -2.22 -34.33
CA GLU A 220 21.37 -2.90 -35.37
C GLU A 220 21.28 -2.16 -36.70
N LYS A 221 20.08 -1.74 -37.13
CA LYS A 221 19.93 -0.90 -38.33
C LYS A 221 20.58 0.46 -38.21
N MET A 222 20.58 1.07 -37.02
CA MET A 222 21.29 2.32 -36.77
C MET A 222 22.81 2.12 -36.85
N SER A 223 23.33 1.01 -36.32
CA SER A 223 24.74 0.60 -36.42
C SER A 223 25.17 0.35 -37.87
N ASP A 224 24.31 -0.27 -38.68
CA ASP A 224 24.57 -0.51 -40.11
C ASP A 224 24.53 0.77 -40.95
N LEU A 225 23.61 1.69 -40.64
CA LEU A 225 23.57 3.02 -41.26
C LEU A 225 24.81 3.86 -40.92
N LEU A 226 25.32 3.74 -39.69
CA LEU A 226 26.58 4.37 -39.28
C LEU A 226 27.80 3.72 -39.96
N LYS A 227 27.84 2.38 -40.05
CA LYS A 227 28.96 1.64 -40.68
C LYS A 227 29.09 1.86 -42.19
N THR A 228 28.01 2.12 -42.90
CA THR A 228 28.03 2.25 -44.36
C THR A 228 28.50 3.63 -44.85
N LYS A 229 28.32 4.69 -44.06
CA LYS A 229 28.73 6.04 -44.46
C LYS A 229 30.22 6.31 -44.26
N ASP A 230 30.84 5.74 -43.22
CA ASP A 230 32.24 6.04 -42.87
C ASP A 230 33.27 5.43 -43.82
N LYS A 231 33.08 4.19 -44.31
CA LYS A 231 34.13 3.51 -45.10
C LYS A 231 34.38 4.15 -46.47
N CYS A 232 33.32 4.59 -47.16
CA CYS A 232 33.44 5.24 -48.46
C CYS A 232 33.89 6.69 -48.32
N GLN A 233 33.37 7.41 -47.33
CA GLN A 233 33.74 8.80 -47.07
C GLN A 233 35.19 8.93 -46.56
N LEU A 234 35.65 7.98 -45.73
CA LEU A 234 37.05 7.89 -45.29
C LEU A 234 37.99 7.50 -46.44
N GLY A 235 37.58 6.61 -47.34
CA GLY A 235 38.34 6.29 -48.55
C GLY A 235 38.49 7.52 -49.47
N LEU A 236 37.42 8.29 -49.64
CA LEU A 236 37.43 9.53 -50.42
C LEU A 236 38.34 10.59 -49.79
N ILE A 237 38.28 10.78 -48.46
CA ILE A 237 39.10 11.77 -47.75
C ILE A 237 40.60 11.42 -47.84
N LEU A 238 40.94 10.13 -47.71
CA LEU A 238 42.32 9.65 -47.85
C LEU A 238 42.85 9.85 -49.26
N PHE A 239 42.04 9.55 -50.27
CA PHE A 239 42.40 9.77 -51.68
C PHE A 239 42.62 11.26 -51.98
N LEU A 240 41.72 12.14 -51.53
CA LEU A 240 41.83 13.58 -51.74
C LEU A 240 43.07 14.17 -51.05
N SER A 241 43.37 13.71 -49.83
CA SER A 241 44.57 14.08 -49.07
C SER A 241 45.85 13.68 -49.82
N PHE A 242 45.91 12.45 -50.35
CA PHE A 242 47.06 11.98 -51.13
C PHE A 242 47.32 12.84 -52.37
N VAL A 243 46.27 13.17 -53.13
CA VAL A 243 46.38 14.03 -54.31
C VAL A 243 46.90 15.43 -53.95
N LEU A 244 46.41 15.99 -52.84
CA LEU A 244 46.86 17.28 -52.33
C LEU A 244 48.34 17.27 -51.94
N VAL A 245 48.82 16.20 -51.28
CA VAL A 245 50.23 16.03 -50.93
C VAL A 245 51.11 15.97 -52.18
N VAL A 246 50.72 15.20 -53.20
CA VAL A 246 51.46 15.11 -54.47
C VAL A 246 51.53 16.48 -55.16
N MET A 247 50.43 17.22 -55.20
CA MET A 247 50.41 18.59 -55.76
C MET A 247 51.38 19.53 -55.03
N ILE A 248 51.43 19.47 -53.70
CA ILE A 248 52.37 20.29 -52.91
C ILE A 248 53.82 19.92 -53.22
N PHE A 249 54.16 18.63 -53.28
CA PHE A 249 55.53 18.20 -53.60
C PHE A 249 55.95 18.63 -55.00
N LEU A 250 55.06 18.55 -55.99
CA LEU A 250 55.35 18.93 -57.37
C LEU A 250 55.60 20.43 -57.50
N VAL A 251 54.83 21.26 -56.77
CA VAL A 251 55.03 22.71 -56.70
C VAL A 251 56.32 23.11 -55.98
N ILE A 252 56.74 22.37 -54.95
CA ILE A 252 58.00 22.65 -54.23
C ILE A 252 59.22 22.25 -55.06
N TYR A 253 59.10 21.20 -55.89
CA TYR A 253 60.21 20.66 -56.67
C TYR A 253 60.38 21.33 -58.05
N THR A 254 59.36 22.09 -58.48
CA THR A 254 59.39 22.92 -59.70
C THR A 254 59.83 24.33 -59.33
#